data_AF-A0A535UWZ8-F1
#
_entry.id   AF-A0A535UWZ8-F1
#
_cell.length_a   1.000
_cell.length_b   1.000
_cell.length_c   1.000
_cell.angle_alpha   90.00
_cell.angle_beta   90.00
_cell.angle_gamma   90.00
#
_symmetry.space_group_name_H-M   'P 1'
#
loop_
_entity.id
_entity.type
_entity.pdbx_description
1 polymer ?
#
loop_
_entity_poly.entity_id
_entity_poly.type
_entity_poly.pdbx_seq_one_letter_code
_entity_poly.pdbx_strand_id
1 'polypeptide(L)'
;MNPQLPTARDAATLAIAQEMCDLAAHLHAGTARLARLAAEFDSAEGWAGAGMRSCAQWLSINTGHGLASAETLVRIGHALETLPLIAEAFASGE
;
A
#
# COMPACT_ATOMS: atom_id res chain seq x y z
N MET A 1 47.93 -2.69 -5.41
CA MET A 1 46.80 -3.01 -6.31
C MET A 1 45.83 -3.87 -5.51
N ASN A 2 44.70 -3.31 -5.07
CA ASN A 2 43.85 -3.87 -4.02
C ASN A 2 42.84 -4.89 -4.62
N PRO A 3 42.83 -6.17 -4.20
CA PRO A 3 42.05 -7.26 -4.83
C PRO A 3 40.57 -7.32 -4.41
N GLN A 4 39.97 -6.20 -4.03
CA GLN A 4 38.60 -6.13 -3.50
C GLN A 4 37.70 -5.19 -4.33
N LEU A 5 37.90 -5.14 -5.65
CA LEU A 5 36.90 -4.52 -6.53
C LEU A 5 35.62 -5.37 -6.45
N PRO A 6 34.47 -4.79 -6.07
CA PRO A 6 33.20 -5.51 -6.08
C PRO A 6 33.00 -6.07 -7.49
N THR A 7 32.76 -7.38 -7.58
CA THR A 7 32.61 -8.03 -8.87
C THR A 7 31.27 -7.63 -9.48
N ALA A 8 31.14 -7.74 -10.81
CA ALA A 8 29.92 -7.38 -11.54
C ALA A 8 28.64 -8.03 -10.97
N ARG A 9 28.76 -9.15 -10.23
CA ARG A 9 27.66 -9.82 -9.52
C ARG A 9 27.11 -9.02 -8.34
N ASP A 10 27.97 -8.32 -7.61
CA ASP A 10 27.57 -7.48 -6.47
C ASP A 10 26.91 -6.20 -6.97
N ALA A 11 27.45 -5.60 -8.04
CA ALA A 11 26.86 -4.44 -8.70
C ALA A 11 25.51 -4.77 -9.36
N ALA A 12 25.38 -5.92 -10.03
CA ALA A 12 24.12 -6.38 -10.63
C ALA A 12 23.06 -6.73 -9.57
N THR A 13 23.46 -7.37 -8.47
CA THR A 13 22.54 -7.66 -7.34
C THR A 13 22.08 -6.37 -6.66
N LEU A 14 22.97 -5.39 -6.51
CA LEU A 14 22.62 -4.09 -5.94
C LEU A 14 21.63 -3.32 -6.83
N ALA A 15 21.80 -3.38 -8.15
CA ALA A 15 20.84 -2.77 -9.08
C ALA A 15 19.45 -3.39 -8.97
N ILE A 16 19.34 -4.72 -8.86
CA ILE A 16 18.05 -5.41 -8.63
C ILE A 16 17.45 -5.01 -7.28
N ALA A 17 18.26 -4.95 -6.22
CA ALA A 17 17.79 -4.53 -4.91
C ALA A 17 17.24 -3.09 -4.93
N GLN A 18 17.91 -2.18 -5.64
CA GLN A 18 17.43 -0.81 -5.82
C GLN A 18 16.10 -0.78 -6.59
N GLU A 19 16.00 -1.52 -7.69
CA GLU A 19 14.74 -1.63 -8.45
C GLU A 19 13.60 -2.21 -7.61
N MET A 20 13.89 -3.19 -6.75
CA MET A 20 12.92 -3.74 -5.80
C MET A 20 12.47 -2.69 -4.78
N CYS A 21 13.39 -1.90 -4.22
CA CYS A 21 13.07 -0.81 -3.30
C CYS A 21 12.20 0.26 -3.96
N ASP A 22 12.56 0.68 -5.18
CA ASP A 22 11.82 1.68 -5.93
C ASP A 22 10.40 1.18 -6.27
N LEU A 23 10.27 -0.09 -6.68
CA LEU A 23 8.96 -0.70 -6.93
C LEU A 23 8.14 -0.81 -5.64
N ALA A 24 8.77 -1.22 -4.54
CA ALA A 24 8.09 -1.30 -3.24
C ALA A 24 7.58 0.07 -2.79
N ALA A 25 8.35 1.14 -2.95
CA ALA A 25 7.93 2.50 -2.64
C ALA A 25 6.68 2.91 -3.42
N HIS A 26 6.64 2.64 -4.74
CA HIS A 26 5.45 2.89 -5.56
C HIS A 26 4.24 2.06 -5.13
N LEU A 27 4.45 0.78 -4.79
CA LEU A 27 3.39 -0.09 -4.29
C LEU A 27 2.85 0.39 -2.94
N HIS A 28 3.72 0.83 -2.04
CA HIS A 28 3.34 1.39 -0.73
C HIS A 28 2.55 2.69 -0.89
N ALA A 29 3.00 3.61 -1.74
CA ALA A 29 2.26 4.83 -2.06
C ALA A 29 0.88 4.53 -2.68
N GLY A 30 0.82 3.57 -3.61
CA GLY A 30 -0.44 3.09 -4.19
C GLY A 30 -1.38 2.47 -3.15
N THR A 31 -0.84 1.68 -2.23
CA THR A 31 -1.58 1.04 -1.13
C THR A 31 -2.14 2.09 -0.16
N ALA A 32 -1.34 3.11 0.19
CA ALA A 32 -1.77 4.21 1.04
C ALA A 32 -2.91 5.01 0.40
N ARG A 33 -2.81 5.29 -0.90
CA ARG A 33 -3.87 5.94 -1.67
C ARG A 33 -5.13 5.10 -1.70
N LEU A 34 -5.01 3.79 -1.93
CA LEU A 34 -6.15 2.87 -1.92
C LEU A 34 -6.83 2.83 -0.55
N ALA A 35 -6.06 2.80 0.54
CA ALA A 35 -6.59 2.82 1.90
C ALA A 35 -7.40 4.10 2.18
N ARG A 36 -6.90 5.29 1.78
CA ARG A 36 -7.65 6.55 1.90
C ARG A 36 -8.97 6.51 1.12
N LEU A 37 -8.94 6.10 -0.14
CA LEU A 37 -10.16 5.95 -0.96
C LEU A 37 -11.15 4.95 -0.35
N ALA A 38 -10.65 3.87 0.26
CA ALA A 38 -11.50 2.89 0.94
C ALA A 38 -12.20 3.50 2.16
N ALA A 39 -11.52 4.35 2.94
CA ALA A 39 -12.14 5.04 4.08
C ALA A 39 -13.16 6.09 3.64
N GLU A 40 -12.85 6.90 2.61
CA GLU A 40 -13.81 7.85 2.02
C GLU A 40 -15.06 7.11 1.50
N PHE A 41 -14.87 5.98 0.83
CA PHE A 41 -15.95 5.14 0.31
C PHE A 41 -16.76 4.46 1.42
N ASP A 42 -16.12 4.02 2.50
CA ASP A 42 -16.77 3.45 3.68
C ASP A 42 -17.60 4.50 4.43
N SER A 43 -17.03 5.69 4.65
CA SER A 43 -17.69 6.84 5.28
C SER A 43 -18.90 7.36 4.50
N ALA A 44 -18.85 7.29 3.18
CA ALA A 44 -19.96 7.63 2.30
C ALA A 44 -21.01 6.51 2.19
N GLU A 45 -20.83 5.38 2.88
CA GLU A 45 -21.62 4.16 2.72
C GLU A 45 -21.74 3.72 1.25
N GLY A 46 -20.73 4.00 0.41
CA GLY A 46 -20.80 3.75 -1.02
C GLY A 46 -20.87 2.26 -1.39
N TRP A 47 -20.48 1.40 -0.44
CA TRP A 47 -20.62 -0.05 -0.54
C TRP A 47 -22.04 -0.54 -0.22
N ALA A 48 -22.89 0.29 0.40
CA ALA A 48 -24.22 -0.10 0.83
C ALA A 48 -25.13 -0.31 -0.39
N GLY A 49 -25.34 -1.58 -0.73
CA GLY A 49 -26.11 -1.98 -1.90
C GLY A 49 -25.85 -3.45 -2.25
N ALA A 50 -26.75 -4.05 -3.02
CA ALA A 50 -26.61 -5.41 -3.56
C ALA A 50 -26.25 -6.52 -2.54
N GLY A 51 -26.68 -6.39 -1.27
CA GLY A 51 -26.45 -7.40 -0.23
C GLY A 51 -25.04 -7.39 0.39
N MET A 52 -24.26 -6.34 0.17
CA MET A 52 -22.98 -6.15 0.84
C MET A 52 -23.18 -5.81 2.32
N ARG A 53 -22.37 -6.45 3.19
CA ARG A 53 -22.48 -6.31 4.66
C ARG A 53 -21.43 -5.35 5.23
N SER A 54 -20.41 -5.00 4.45
CA SER A 54 -19.35 -4.04 4.83
C SER A 54 -18.56 -3.58 3.61
N CYS A 55 -17.86 -2.44 3.73
CA CYS A 55 -16.91 -1.98 2.72
C CYS A 55 -15.82 -3.02 2.42
N ALA A 56 -15.32 -3.71 3.45
CA ALA A 56 -14.30 -4.75 3.28
C ALA A 56 -14.80 -5.92 2.43
N GLN A 57 -16.06 -6.32 2.57
CA GLN A 57 -16.66 -7.35 1.71
C GLN A 57 -16.74 -6.86 0.25
N TRP A 58 -17.18 -5.61 0.03
CA TRP A 58 -17.23 -5.02 -1.31
C TRP A 58 -15.84 -4.99 -1.95
N LEU A 59 -14.82 -4.53 -1.22
CA LEU A 59 -13.44 -4.47 -1.70
C LEU A 59 -12.91 -5.87 -2.04
N SER A 60 -13.20 -6.88 -1.21
CA SER A 60 -12.72 -8.23 -1.46
C SER A 60 -13.24 -8.79 -2.79
N ILE A 61 -14.48 -8.48 -3.15
CA ILE A 61 -15.10 -8.92 -4.41
C ILE A 61 -14.57 -8.11 -5.61
N ASN A 62 -14.42 -6.79 -5.45
CA ASN A 62 -14.19 -5.89 -6.59
C ASN A 62 -12.72 -5.56 -6.86
N THR A 63 -11.81 -5.81 -5.91
CA THR A 63 -10.41 -5.38 -6.01
C THR A 63 -9.40 -6.53 -5.94
N GLY A 64 -9.86 -7.77 -5.81
CA GLY A 64 -9.00 -8.97 -5.74
C GLY A 64 -8.29 -9.18 -4.41
N HIS A 65 -8.59 -8.37 -3.38
CA HIS A 65 -8.04 -8.54 -2.04
C HIS A 65 -8.77 -9.66 -1.27
N GLY A 66 -8.04 -10.40 -0.42
CA GLY A 66 -8.67 -11.23 0.59
C GLY A 66 -9.41 -10.37 1.62
N LEU A 67 -10.45 -10.92 2.26
CA LEU A 67 -11.28 -10.18 3.21
C LEU A 67 -10.46 -9.53 4.34
N ALA A 68 -9.51 -10.26 4.94
CA ALA A 68 -8.67 -9.73 6.02
C ALA A 68 -7.77 -8.57 5.57
N SER A 69 -7.27 -8.62 4.33
CA SER A 69 -6.49 -7.53 3.72
C SER A 69 -7.37 -6.31 3.47
N ALA A 70 -8.60 -6.52 2.97
CA ALA A 70 -9.57 -5.45 2.77
C ALA A 70 -10.00 -4.78 4.09
N GLU A 71 -10.25 -5.55 5.15
CA GLU A 71 -10.53 -5.00 6.49
C GLU A 71 -9.37 -4.17 7.03
N THR A 72 -8.14 -4.62 6.77
CA THR A 72 -6.94 -3.89 7.17
C THR A 72 -6.79 -2.60 6.37
N LEU A 73 -7.03 -2.62 5.05
CA LEU A 73 -7.03 -1.42 4.21
C LEU A 73 -8.02 -0.37 4.69
N VAL A 74 -9.27 -0.76 4.98
CA VAL A 74 -10.30 0.16 5.49
C VAL A 74 -9.87 0.76 6.83
N ARG A 75 -9.36 -0.05 7.77
CA ARG A 75 -8.85 0.44 9.06
C ARG A 75 -7.67 1.38 8.92
N ILE A 76 -6.70 1.07 8.05
CA ILE A 76 -5.56 1.94 7.77
C ILE A 76 -6.05 3.28 7.20
N GLY A 77 -6.99 3.26 6.26
CA GLY A 77 -7.58 4.46 5.69
C GLY A 77 -8.16 5.40 6.75
N HIS A 78 -9.05 4.87 7.60
CA HIS A 78 -9.64 5.62 8.72
C HIS A 78 -8.59 6.12 9.72
N ALA A 79 -7.54 5.33 9.99
CA ALA A 79 -6.44 5.77 10.84
C ALA A 79 -5.63 6.93 10.21
N LEU A 80 -5.42 6.91 8.89
CA LEU A 80 -4.70 7.97 8.17
C LEU A 80 -5.48 9.29 8.13
N GLU A 81 -6.82 9.25 8.15
CA GLU A 81 -7.66 10.45 8.27
C GLU A 81 -7.49 11.15 9.63
N THR A 82 -7.20 10.39 10.69
CA THR A 82 -7.05 10.90 12.06
C THR A 82 -5.60 11.24 12.44
N LEU A 83 -4.62 10.88 11.61
CA LEU A 83 -3.18 11.05 11.86
C LEU A 83 -2.46 11.69 10.66
N PRO A 84 -2.73 12.97 10.33
CA PRO A 84 -2.18 13.63 9.15
C PRO A 84 -0.63 13.68 9.12
N LEU A 85 0.04 13.65 10.28
CA LEU A 85 1.51 13.69 10.38
C LEU A 85 2.22 12.39 9.99
N ILE A 86 1.55 11.23 10.05
CA ILE A 86 2.12 9.94 9.58
C ILE A 86 1.83 9.76 8.08
N ALA A 87 0.78 10.41 7.60
CA ALA A 87 0.24 10.26 6.26
C ALA A 87 1.09 10.97 5.17
N GLU A 88 1.90 11.96 5.55
CA GLU A 88 2.95 12.54 4.68
C GLU A 88 4.18 11.63 4.62
N ALA A 89 4.70 11.15 5.75
CA ALA A 89 5.85 10.23 5.79
C ALA A 89 5.57 8.91 5.01
N PHE A 90 4.35 8.39 5.11
CA PHE A 90 3.95 7.18 4.39
C PHE A 90 3.70 7.42 2.88
N ALA A 91 3.46 8.67 2.46
CA ALA A 91 3.30 9.05 1.05
C ALA A 91 4.62 9.48 0.41
N SER A 92 5.59 9.99 1.20
CA SER A 92 6.92 10.38 0.73
C SER A 92 7.88 9.21 0.58
N GLY A 93 7.59 8.05 1.18
CA GLY A 93 8.41 6.85 1.05
C GLY A 93 9.75 6.93 1.78
N GLU A 94 9.79 7.65 2.91
CA GLU A 94 10.94 7.72 3.83
C GLU A 94 10.88 6.68 4.95
#